data_AF-A0A1T4JYZ6-F1
#
_entry.id   AF-A0A1T4JYZ6-F1
#
_cell.length_a   1.000
_cell.length_b   1.000
_cell.length_c   1.000
_cell.angle_alpha   90.00
_cell.angle_beta   90.00
_cell.angle_gamma   90.00
#
_symmetry.space_group_name_H-M   'P 1'
#
loop_
_entity.id
_entity.type
_entity.pdbx_description
1 polymer ?
#
loop_
_entity_poly.entity_id
_entity_poly.type
_entity_poly.pdbx_seq_one_letter_code
_entity_poly.pdbx_strand_id
1 'polypeptide(L)'
;MQTPATSIQHLLRQKLNIHPVTFAADADLKRDLGLTDWEIAYLFNAIEETWHIHINDNEASSIASINQLVETVRKRVFIPESFSFTGHVQPLNMVIYN
;
A
#
# COMPACT_ATOMS: atom_id res chain seq x y z
N MET A 1 -10.39 13.26 -9.59
CA MET A 1 -9.43 12.13 -9.58
C MET A 1 -8.75 12.15 -8.22
N GLN A 2 -9.02 11.17 -7.35
CA GLN A 2 -8.37 11.10 -6.04
C GLN A 2 -6.92 10.65 -6.23
N THR A 3 -5.97 11.38 -5.65
CA THR A 3 -4.56 10.96 -5.67
C THR A 3 -4.27 10.00 -4.51
N PRO A 4 -3.22 9.17 -4.59
CA PRO A 4 -2.79 8.32 -3.47
C PRO A 4 -2.57 9.12 -2.19
N ALA A 5 -1.97 10.32 -2.31
CA ALA A 5 -1.75 11.23 -1.18
C ALA A 5 -3.07 11.66 -0.51
N THR A 6 -4.08 12.07 -1.29
CA THR A 6 -5.39 12.45 -0.75
C THR A 6 -6.10 11.29 -0.06
N SER A 7 -5.90 10.06 -0.56
CA SER A 7 -6.51 8.86 0.02
C SER A 7 -5.81 8.45 1.32
N ILE A 8 -4.49 8.54 1.39
CA ILE A 8 -3.71 8.33 2.62
C ILE A 8 -4.08 9.38 3.68
N GLN A 9 -4.23 10.65 3.29
CA GLN A 9 -4.74 11.70 4.17
C GLN A 9 -6.13 11.34 4.75
N HIS A 10 -7.01 10.79 3.91
CA HIS A 10 -8.34 10.37 4.34
C HIS A 10 -8.28 9.18 5.30
N LEU A 11 -7.41 8.20 5.04
CA LEU A 11 -7.17 7.08 5.94
C LEU A 11 -6.66 7.56 7.30
N LEU A 12 -5.62 8.39 7.34
CA LEU A 12 -5.08 8.94 8.59
C LEU A 12 -6.15 9.67 9.42
N ARG A 13 -7.04 10.42 8.77
CA ARG A 13 -8.17 11.09 9.43
C ARG A 13 -9.22 10.11 9.94
N GLN A 14 -9.68 9.18 9.10
CA GLN A 14 -10.77 8.26 9.42
C GLN A 14 -10.38 7.19 10.44
N LYS A 15 -9.13 6.72 10.37
CA LYS A 15 -8.65 5.53 11.07
C LYS A 15 -7.90 5.89 12.35
N LEU A 16 -7.16 6.99 12.34
CA LEU A 16 -6.28 7.39 13.45
C LEU A 16 -6.71 8.71 14.11
N ASN A 17 -7.80 9.31 13.63
CA ASN A 17 -8.35 10.56 14.17
C ASN A 17 -7.32 11.71 14.24
N ILE A 18 -6.36 11.73 13.32
CA ILE A 18 -5.34 12.79 13.24
C ILE A 18 -5.96 14.04 12.62
N HIS A 19 -5.89 15.17 13.33
CA HIS A 19 -6.45 16.45 12.94
C HIS A 19 -5.51 17.61 13.37
N PRO A 20 -5.30 18.65 12.54
CA PRO A 20 -5.64 18.80 11.12
C PRO A 20 -4.56 18.22 10.19
N VAL A 21 -5.01 17.58 9.11
CA VAL A 21 -4.18 16.82 8.15
C VAL A 21 -3.65 17.74 7.03
N THR A 22 -2.86 18.73 7.41
CA THR A 22 -2.01 19.45 6.44
C THR A 22 -0.56 19.17 6.84
N PHE A 23 -0.06 18.01 6.43
CA PHE A 23 1.33 17.64 6.64
C PHE A 23 2.13 17.85 5.37
N ALA A 24 3.41 18.16 5.54
CA ALA A 24 4.35 18.20 4.43
C ALA A 24 4.42 16.83 3.77
N ALA A 25 4.64 16.78 2.45
CA ALA A 25 4.83 15.49 1.77
C ALA A 25 6.00 14.72 2.37
N ASP A 26 7.04 15.41 2.84
CA ASP A 26 8.22 14.82 3.48
C ASP A 26 8.03 14.55 4.99
N ALA A 27 6.83 14.76 5.53
CA ALA A 27 6.54 14.53 6.95
C ALA A 27 6.87 13.10 7.36
N ASP A 28 7.64 12.98 8.44
CA ASP A 28 8.02 11.72 9.05
C ASP A 28 6.84 11.14 9.84
N LEU A 29 6.54 9.86 9.59
CA LEU A 29 5.39 9.16 10.18
C LEU A 29 5.46 9.15 11.71
N LYS A 30 6.65 9.00 12.31
CA LYS A 30 6.80 8.94 13.77
C LYS A 30 7.06 10.30 14.37
N ARG A 31 7.98 11.07 13.78
CA ARG A 31 8.48 12.31 14.38
C ARG A 31 7.56 13.51 14.13
N ASP A 32 6.97 13.60 12.94
CA ASP A 32 6.12 14.73 12.55
C ASP A 32 4.65 14.42 12.85
N LEU A 33 4.20 13.23 12.46
CA LEU A 33 2.80 12.80 12.68
C LEU A 33 2.55 12.17 14.05
N GLY A 34 3.61 11.85 14.81
CA GLY A 34 3.47 11.25 16.14
C GLY A 34 2.94 9.81 16.13
N LEU A 35 3.00 9.11 14.99
CA LEU A 35 2.46 7.76 14.87
C LEU A 35 3.32 6.76 15.65
N THR A 36 2.65 5.86 16.35
CA THR A 36 3.27 4.70 16.98
C THR A 36 3.39 3.53 16.00
N ASP A 37 4.21 2.53 16.33
CA ASP A 37 4.47 1.37 15.46
C ASP A 37 3.19 0.62 15.06
N TRP A 38 2.23 0.47 15.97
CA TRP A 38 0.96 -0.20 15.65
C TRP A 38 0.05 0.65 14.74
N GLU A 39 0.10 1.98 14.86
CA GLU A 39 -0.65 2.89 13.99
C GLU A 39 -0.09 2.89 12.57
N ILE A 40 1.23 2.81 12.43
CA ILE A 40 1.92 2.68 11.13
C ILE A 40 1.56 1.33 10.50
N ALA A 41 1.61 0.23 11.25
CA ALA A 41 1.20 -1.08 10.76
C ALA A 41 -0.27 -1.10 10.32
N TYR A 42 -1.16 -0.44 11.07
CA TYR A 42 -2.57 -0.32 10.72
C TYR A 42 -2.77 0.50 9.45
N LEU A 43 -2.01 1.59 9.28
CA LEU A 43 -2.02 2.40 8.07
C LEU A 43 -1.56 1.59 6.85
N PHE A 44 -0.48 0.82 6.97
CA PHE A 44 0.01 -0.03 5.88
C PHE A 44 -1.01 -1.08 5.48
N ASN A 45 -1.62 -1.78 6.44
CA ASN A 45 -2.67 -2.74 6.14
C ASN A 45 -3.86 -2.09 5.40
N ALA A 46 -4.29 -0.90 5.83
CA ALA A 46 -5.36 -0.17 5.16
C ALA A 46 -5.01 0.24 3.72
N ILE A 47 -3.74 0.57 3.47
CA ILE A 47 -3.22 0.89 2.13
C ILE A 47 -3.17 -0.38 1.26
N GLU A 48 -2.68 -1.48 1.79
CA GLU A 48 -2.67 -2.78 1.11
C GLU A 48 -4.10 -3.19 0.69
N GLU A 49 -5.08 -3.06 1.60
CA GLU A 49 -6.50 -3.32 1.29
C GLU A 49 -7.06 -2.35 0.24
N THR A 50 -6.76 -1.05 0.35
CA THR A 50 -7.36 -0.03 -0.54
C THR A 50 -6.87 -0.14 -1.99
N TRP A 51 -5.60 -0.51 -2.19
CA TRP A 51 -5.00 -0.60 -3.53
C TRP A 51 -4.69 -2.02 -4.00
N HIS A 52 -5.07 -3.05 -3.21
CA HIS A 52 -4.75 -4.46 -3.48
C HIS A 52 -3.25 -4.68 -3.76
N ILE A 53 -2.40 -4.01 -2.98
CA ILE A 53 -0.94 -4.13 -3.05
C ILE A 53 -0.41 -4.89 -1.85
N HIS A 54 0.82 -5.42 -1.96
CA HIS A 54 1.52 -6.00 -0.83
C HIS A 54 2.81 -5.25 -0.52
N ILE A 55 2.98 -4.81 0.73
CA ILE A 55 4.18 -4.12 1.24
C ILE A 55 4.90 -5.09 2.19
N ASN A 56 6.02 -5.66 1.75
CA ASN A 56 6.80 -6.58 2.58
C ASN A 56 7.43 -5.84 3.78
N ASP A 57 7.70 -6.55 4.88
CA ASP A 57 8.30 -5.98 6.11
C ASP A 57 9.58 -5.16 5.90
N ASN A 58 10.42 -5.56 4.95
CA ASN A 58 11.64 -4.83 4.62
C ASN A 58 11.35 -3.46 3.99
N GLU A 59 10.32 -3.37 3.14
CA GLU A 59 9.87 -2.10 2.59
C GLU A 59 9.14 -1.28 3.65
N ALA A 60 8.27 -1.91 4.44
CA ALA A 60 7.58 -1.27 5.56
C ALA A 60 8.57 -0.61 6.54
N SER A 61 9.67 -1.29 6.88
CA SER A 61 10.75 -0.73 7.72
C SER A 61 11.53 0.41 7.05
N SER A 62 11.55 0.45 5.73
CA SER A 62 12.25 1.50 4.97
C SER A 62 11.39 2.75 4.76
N ILE A 63 10.07 2.67 4.97
CA ILE A 63 9.13 3.78 4.79
C ILE A 63 9.08 4.59 6.10
N ALA A 64 9.77 5.72 6.10
CA ALA A 64 9.78 6.64 7.25
C ALA A 64 8.86 7.87 7.07
N SER A 65 8.55 8.24 5.82
CA SER A 65 7.83 9.48 5.50
C SER A 65 6.63 9.27 4.57
N ILE A 66 5.68 10.21 4.58
CA ILE A 66 4.48 10.19 3.72
C ILE A 66 4.83 10.13 2.23
N ASN A 67 5.87 10.84 1.79
CA ASN A 67 6.29 10.83 0.39
C ASN A 67 6.74 9.43 -0.04
N GLN A 68 7.55 8.75 0.78
CA GLN A 68 7.98 7.37 0.49
C GLN A 68 6.81 6.41 0.42
N LEU A 69 5.82 6.58 1.30
CA LEU A 69 4.59 5.79 1.28
C LEU A 69 3.79 6.02 -0.02
N VAL A 70 3.60 7.28 -0.41
CA VAL A 70 2.94 7.66 -1.66
C VAL A 70 3.69 7.12 -2.87
N GLU A 71 5.02 7.22 -2.90
CA GLU A 71 5.86 6.68 -3.97
C GLU A 71 5.75 5.15 -4.07
N THR A 72 5.69 4.46 -2.93
CA THR A 72 5.53 3.01 -2.86
C THR A 72 4.20 2.58 -3.47
N VAL A 73 3.11 3.29 -3.12
CA VAL A 73 1.79 3.05 -3.70
C VAL A 73 1.81 3.39 -5.19
N ARG A 74 2.38 4.53 -5.59
CA ARG A 74 2.46 4.94 -7.01
C ARG A 74 3.21 3.93 -7.87
N LYS A 75 4.34 3.39 -7.38
CA LYS A 75 5.13 2.38 -8.11
C LYS A 75 4.32 1.12 -8.42
N ARG A 76 3.38 0.75 -7.55
CA ARG A 76 2.56 -0.47 -7.69
C ARG A 76 1.24 -0.22 -8.42
N VAL A 77 0.57 0.90 -8.13
CA VAL A 77 -0.69 1.30 -8.78
C VAL A 77 -0.45 1.74 -10.22
N PHE A 78 0.76 2.22 -10.55
CA PHE A 78 1.18 2.59 -11.90
C PHE A 78 1.98 1.47 -12.59
N ILE A 79 1.69 0.20 -12.30
CA ILE A 79 2.04 -0.90 -13.21
C ILE A 79 0.81 -1.16 -14.09
N PRO A 80 0.77 -0.65 -15.33
CA PRO A 80 -0.22 -1.12 -16.29
C PRO A 80 0.03 -2.61 -16.56
N GLU A 81 -0.97 -3.43 -16.26
CA GLU A 81 -1.22 -4.77 -16.81
C GLU A 81 -0.01 -5.52 -17.40
N SER A 82 0.85 -6.03 -16.53
CA SER A 82 1.64 -7.23 -16.84
C SER A 82 1.58 -8.17 -15.65
N PHE A 83 0.34 -8.54 -15.29
CA PHE A 83 0.07 -9.77 -14.56
C PHE A 83 0.45 -10.95 -15.46
N SER A 84 1.73 -11.31 -15.50
CA SER A 84 2.14 -12.65 -15.87
C SER A 84 1.66 -13.58 -14.76
N PHE A 85 0.48 -14.17 -14.97
CA PHE A 85 0.06 -15.37 -14.25
C PHE A 85 1.11 -16.46 -14.49
N THR A 86 2.12 -16.55 -13.63
CA THR A 86 2.88 -17.80 -13.47
C THR A 86 2.08 -18.73 -12.57
N GLY A 87 0.86 -19.04 -13.00
CA GLY A 87 0.14 -20.20 -12.52
C GLY A 87 0.70 -21.40 -13.25
N HIS A 88 1.35 -22.30 -12.52
CA HIS A 88 1.74 -23.61 -13.02
C HIS A 88 0.47 -24.39 -13.41
N VAL A 89 0.01 -24.24 -14.66
CA VAL A 89 -1.05 -25.06 -15.23
C VAL A 89 -0.47 -26.43 -15.49
N GLN A 90 -0.77 -27.37 -14.59
CA GLN A 90 -0.59 -28.79 -14.87
C GLN A 90 -1.51 -29.13 -16.06
N PRO A 91 -1.01 -29.72 -17.17
CA PRO A 91 -1.91 -30.16 -18.23
C PRO A 91 -2.76 -31.31 -17.68
N LEU A 92 -4.08 -31.06 -17.56
CA LEU A 92 -5.05 -32.11 -17.28
C LEU A 92 -5.03 -33.07 -18.46
N ASN A 93 -4.48 -34.26 -18.25
CA ASN A 93 -4.35 -35.32 -19.23
C ASN A 93 -5.77 -35.78 -19.64
N MET A 94 -6.28 -35.26 -20.78
CA MET A 94 -7.53 -35.71 -21.37
C MET A 94 -7.29 -37.07 -22.03
N VAL A 95 -7.51 -38.14 -21.27
CA VAL A 95 -7.57 -39.50 -21.82
C VAL A 95 -8.92 -39.67 -22.47
N ILE A 96 -8.97 -39.51 -23.80
CA ILE A 96 -10.12 -39.90 -24.61
C ILE A 96 -10.05 -41.42 -24.77
N TYR A 97 -10.90 -42.15 -24.05
CA TYR A 97 -11.21 -43.54 -24.38
C TYR A 97 -12.27 -43.57 -25.47
N ASN A 98 -11.94 -44.16 -26.62
CA ASN A 98 -12.89 -44.63 -27.62
C ASN A 98 -12.65 -46.12 -27.86
#